data_AF-A0A7J7SPF8-F1
#
_entry.id   AF-A0A7J7SPF8-F1
#
_cell.length_a   1.000
_cell.length_b   1.000
_cell.length_c   1.000
_cell.angle_alpha   90.00
_cell.angle_beta   90.00
_cell.angle_gamma   90.00
#
_symmetry.space_group_name_H-M   'P 1'
#
loop_
_entity.id
_entity.type
_entity.pdbx_description
1 polymer ?
#
loop_
_entity_poly.entity_id
_entity_poly.type
_entity_poly.pdbx_seq_one_letter_code
_entity_poly.pdbx_strand_id
1 'polypeptide(L)'
;MKFLLLLSALGFCWAQYAPNTKPGRTSIVHLFEWRWADIALECERYLGPKGFGGVQISPPNENVIINNPSRPWWERYQPISYKLCTRSGNEDEFRDMVTRCNNVGVHIYVDAVINHMCGNGVSPGTSSTCGSFFNPGSRDFPSVPFSAWDFNDGKCRTASGDIENYNDAYQVRDCRLVGLLDLALEKDYVRSKVAEYMNRLIDIGVAGFRIDASKHMWPGDMKAVLDKLQPLNTTWFPEGSKPFIYQEVIDLGGEPIKSSDYFDNGRVTEFKYGAKLGTVLRKWHGEKMAYLRNWGEGWGFMPSDRALVFVDNHDNQRGHGAGGSSILTFWDARLYKMGVAFMLAHPYGFTRVMSSFRWPRYFVNGKTPPAATTGSVSIAGVKSGTWSCSVMWLTVNFSPTGGIMAATKWLLEEEAKDSLSLTMMTGHCLPICKRVFLLAPTVMSFLEIKSVTSVQESKSTSLLTAKLTSLSVTLPKIHLLQSMWNLNYKI
;
A
#
# COMPACT_ATOMS: atom_id res chain seq x y z
N MET A 1 -0.44 6.25 -41.57
CA MET A 1 -0.71 7.39 -40.66
C MET A 1 -1.94 7.18 -39.77
N LYS A 2 -3.13 6.80 -40.29
CA LYS A 2 -4.33 6.59 -39.44
C LYS A 2 -4.17 5.49 -38.36
N PHE A 3 -3.42 4.42 -38.64
CA PHE A 3 -3.16 3.34 -37.68
C PHE A 3 -2.15 3.72 -36.57
N LEU A 4 -1.16 4.57 -36.90
CA LEU A 4 -0.19 5.12 -35.93
C LEU A 4 -0.82 6.15 -34.99
N LEU A 5 -1.80 6.92 -35.47
CA LEU A 5 -2.58 7.87 -34.67
C LEU A 5 -3.54 7.19 -33.68
N LEU A 6 -4.03 5.99 -33.98
CA LEU A 6 -4.87 5.22 -33.05
C LEU A 6 -4.05 4.59 -31.90
N LEU A 7 -2.84 4.12 -32.19
CA LEU A 7 -1.91 3.57 -31.20
C LEU A 7 -1.35 4.63 -30.25
N SER A 8 -1.10 5.86 -30.72
CA SER A 8 -0.70 6.97 -29.85
C SER A 8 -1.85 7.43 -28.94
N ALA A 9 -3.10 7.52 -29.46
CA ALA A 9 -4.26 7.88 -28.65
C ALA A 9 -4.55 6.86 -27.52
N LEU A 10 -4.39 5.55 -27.80
CA LEU A 10 -4.54 4.50 -26.78
C LEU A 10 -3.42 4.53 -25.73
N GLY A 11 -2.18 4.86 -26.09
CA GLY A 11 -1.08 5.01 -25.13
C GLY A 11 -1.24 6.20 -24.17
N PHE A 12 -1.80 7.31 -24.66
CA PHE A 12 -2.00 8.53 -23.84
C PHE A 12 -3.10 8.39 -22.79
N CYS A 13 -4.14 7.57 -23.04
CA CYS A 13 -5.23 7.33 -22.08
C CYS A 13 -4.82 6.44 -20.89
N TRP A 14 -3.74 5.65 -21.01
CA TRP A 14 -3.32 4.69 -19.97
C TRP A 14 -2.19 5.20 -19.07
N ALA A 15 -1.56 6.32 -19.40
CA ALA A 15 -0.33 6.77 -18.76
C ALA A 15 -0.48 7.11 -17.26
N GLN A 16 -1.65 7.58 -16.82
CA GLN A 16 -1.88 7.96 -15.41
C GLN A 16 -2.00 6.76 -14.44
N TYR A 17 -2.27 5.56 -14.97
CA TYR A 17 -2.42 4.33 -14.18
C TYR A 17 -1.09 3.56 -14.01
N ALA A 18 -0.08 3.94 -14.78
CA ALA A 18 1.22 3.29 -14.81
C ALA A 18 2.05 3.73 -13.60
N PRO A 19 2.58 2.80 -12.79
CA PRO A 19 3.45 3.14 -11.66
C PRO A 19 4.81 3.71 -12.06
N ASN A 20 5.18 3.66 -13.35
CA ASN A 20 6.49 4.09 -13.86
C ASN A 20 7.68 3.31 -13.25
N THR A 21 7.45 2.13 -12.67
CA THR A 21 8.53 1.29 -12.12
C THR A 21 9.43 0.70 -13.21
N LYS A 22 10.69 0.43 -12.86
CA LYS A 22 11.60 -0.30 -13.76
C LYS A 22 11.10 -1.73 -14.01
N PRO A 23 11.37 -2.33 -15.18
CA PRO A 23 10.99 -3.70 -15.49
C PRO A 23 11.38 -4.69 -14.39
N GLY A 24 10.48 -5.62 -14.06
CA GLY A 24 10.69 -6.62 -13.01
C GLY A 24 10.48 -6.12 -11.57
N ARG A 25 10.14 -4.84 -11.37
CA ARG A 25 9.83 -4.27 -10.05
C ARG A 25 8.35 -3.94 -9.94
N THR A 26 7.60 -4.72 -9.16
CA THR A 26 6.11 -4.74 -9.19
C THR A 26 5.44 -4.33 -7.88
N SER A 27 6.21 -3.96 -6.86
CA SER A 27 5.70 -3.56 -5.54
C SER A 27 6.35 -2.27 -5.06
N ILE A 28 5.58 -1.49 -4.31
CA ILE A 28 6.07 -0.32 -3.57
C ILE A 28 6.02 -0.59 -2.06
N VAL A 29 6.77 0.20 -1.29
CA VAL A 29 6.77 0.14 0.17
C VAL A 29 6.34 1.47 0.76
N HIS A 30 5.50 1.47 1.79
CA HIS A 30 5.24 2.67 2.58
C HIS A 30 6.22 2.75 3.75
N LEU A 31 7.25 3.60 3.64
CA LEU A 31 8.21 3.87 4.72
C LEU A 31 7.66 4.95 5.65
N PHE A 32 6.66 4.56 6.43
CA PHE A 32 5.85 5.47 7.24
C PHE A 32 6.66 6.16 8.35
N GLU A 33 6.68 7.49 8.34
CA GLU A 33 7.42 8.38 9.26
C GLU A 33 8.95 8.29 9.19
N TRP A 34 9.51 7.67 8.14
CA TRP A 34 10.96 7.65 7.94
C TRP A 34 11.49 9.04 7.54
N ARG A 35 12.72 9.36 7.94
CA ARG A 35 13.42 10.57 7.46
C ARG A 35 13.93 10.38 6.05
N TRP A 36 14.12 11.49 5.34
CA TRP A 36 14.60 11.49 3.95
C TRP A 36 15.98 10.86 3.81
N ALA A 37 16.92 11.20 4.71
CA ALA A 37 18.25 10.61 4.73
C ALA A 37 18.23 9.08 4.92
N ASP A 38 17.30 8.57 5.74
CA ASP A 38 17.15 7.14 6.00
C ASP A 38 16.55 6.41 4.78
N ILE A 39 15.57 7.03 4.12
CA ILE A 39 14.97 6.49 2.88
C ILE A 39 16.02 6.45 1.76
N ALA A 40 16.83 7.50 1.61
CA ALA A 40 17.89 7.55 0.60
C ALA A 40 18.87 6.36 0.75
N LEU A 41 19.31 6.10 1.98
CA LEU A 41 20.16 4.94 2.29
C LEU A 41 19.44 3.60 2.05
N GLU A 42 18.16 3.51 2.41
CA GLU A 42 17.36 2.29 2.23
C GLU A 42 17.13 1.95 0.75
N CYS A 43 16.97 2.97 -0.10
CA CYS A 43 16.89 2.80 -1.56
C CYS A 43 18.14 2.10 -2.11
N GLU A 44 19.33 2.55 -1.72
CA GLU A 44 20.61 2.06 -2.23
C GLU A 44 20.98 0.70 -1.63
N ARG A 45 20.90 0.57 -0.30
CA ARG A 45 21.40 -0.61 0.41
C ARG A 45 20.46 -1.81 0.36
N TYR A 46 19.16 -1.56 0.08
CA TYR A 46 18.14 -2.60 0.22
C TYR A 46 17.13 -2.61 -0.93
N LEU A 47 16.31 -1.56 -1.07
CA LEU A 47 15.14 -1.61 -1.96
C LEU A 47 15.52 -1.83 -3.42
N GLY A 48 16.54 -1.12 -3.90
CA GLY A 48 17.07 -1.28 -5.25
C GLY A 48 17.59 -2.70 -5.50
N PRO A 49 18.56 -3.20 -4.70
CA PRO A 49 19.07 -4.57 -4.79
C PRO A 49 18.00 -5.66 -4.64
N LYS A 50 16.91 -5.37 -3.92
CA LYS A 50 15.83 -6.31 -3.66
C LYS A 50 14.63 -6.19 -4.61
N GLY A 51 14.70 -5.31 -5.61
CA GLY A 51 13.69 -5.22 -6.67
C GLY A 51 12.39 -4.53 -6.29
N PHE A 52 12.37 -3.69 -5.25
CA PHE A 52 11.23 -2.81 -4.97
C PHE A 52 11.17 -1.69 -6.01
N GLY A 53 9.98 -1.41 -6.53
CA GLY A 53 9.75 -0.41 -7.57
C GLY A 53 9.74 1.03 -7.05
N GLY A 54 9.44 1.22 -5.77
CA GLY A 54 9.45 2.56 -5.18
C GLY A 54 8.96 2.63 -3.74
N VAL A 55 8.91 3.85 -3.23
CA VAL A 55 8.61 4.19 -1.84
C VAL A 55 7.46 5.20 -1.81
N GLN A 56 6.38 4.87 -1.12
CA GLN A 56 5.48 5.88 -0.60
C GLN A 56 6.11 6.48 0.66
N ILE A 57 6.19 7.80 0.71
CA ILE A 57 6.67 8.56 1.87
C ILE A 57 5.50 9.24 2.60
N SER A 58 5.70 9.62 3.87
CA SER A 58 4.75 10.47 4.60
C SER A 58 4.68 11.90 4.03
N PRO A 59 3.64 12.70 4.37
CA PRO A 59 3.46 14.03 3.78
C PRO A 59 4.70 14.94 3.92
N PRO A 60 5.28 15.45 2.82
CA PRO A 60 6.54 16.20 2.85
C PRO A 60 6.35 17.71 2.96
N ASN A 61 5.11 18.20 2.94
CA ASN A 61 4.79 19.61 3.12
C ASN A 61 4.71 19.99 4.61
N GLU A 62 4.92 21.28 4.90
CA GLU A 62 4.85 21.83 6.25
C GLU A 62 3.49 21.53 6.90
N ASN A 63 3.57 21.04 8.13
CA ASN A 63 2.41 20.61 8.91
C ASN A 63 2.42 21.24 10.30
N VAL A 64 1.29 21.15 11.00
CA VAL A 64 1.16 21.63 12.40
C VAL A 64 2.03 20.78 13.34
N ILE A 65 2.59 21.40 14.38
CA ILE A 65 3.23 20.71 15.50
C ILE A 65 2.20 20.55 16.62
N ILE A 66 1.90 19.32 17.00
CA ILE A 66 0.95 19.03 18.08
C ILE A 66 1.72 18.55 19.31
N ASN A 67 1.56 19.28 20.41
CA ASN A 67 2.26 18.98 21.67
C ASN A 67 1.38 18.25 22.69
N ASN A 68 0.06 18.23 22.48
CA ASN A 68 -0.87 17.45 23.30
C ASN A 68 -1.88 16.71 22.41
N PRO A 69 -1.74 15.38 22.24
CA PRO A 69 -0.62 14.55 22.71
C PRO A 69 0.69 14.95 22.02
N SER A 70 1.84 14.58 22.59
CA SER A 70 3.14 15.02 22.05
C SER A 70 3.48 14.31 20.74
N ARG A 71 3.64 15.10 19.67
CA ARG A 71 4.12 14.69 18.34
C ARG A 71 3.44 13.42 17.80
N PRO A 72 2.11 13.42 17.64
CA PRO A 72 1.41 12.29 17.07
C PRO A 72 1.74 12.17 15.57
N TRP A 73 1.62 10.98 14.99
CA TRP A 73 1.85 10.77 13.56
C TRP A 73 0.87 11.57 12.68
N TRP A 74 -0.38 11.70 13.14
CA TRP A 74 -1.44 12.39 12.39
C TRP A 74 -1.29 13.91 12.34
N GLU A 75 -0.32 14.51 13.05
CA GLU A 75 -0.03 15.94 12.89
C GLU A 75 0.44 16.27 11.46
N ARG A 76 0.99 15.28 10.72
CA ARG A 76 1.42 15.44 9.33
C ARG A 76 0.28 15.53 8.33
N TYR A 77 -0.91 15.08 8.72
CA TYR A 77 -2.14 15.17 7.93
C TYR A 77 -2.91 16.46 8.26
N GLN A 78 -2.20 17.49 8.69
CA GLN A 78 -2.74 18.81 8.99
C GLN A 78 -1.81 19.88 8.40
N PRO A 79 -1.93 20.13 7.08
CA PRO A 79 -1.08 21.09 6.37
C PRO A 79 -1.17 22.50 6.95
N ILE A 80 -0.03 23.19 6.94
CA ILE A 80 0.09 24.63 7.24
C ILE A 80 0.57 25.39 6.01
N SER A 81 1.48 24.80 5.24
CA SER A 81 1.86 25.32 3.93
C SER A 81 2.37 24.22 3.01
N TYR A 82 2.71 24.60 1.77
CA TYR A 82 3.33 23.72 0.79
C TYR A 82 4.87 23.81 0.76
N LYS A 83 5.50 24.39 1.79
CA LYS A 83 6.97 24.35 1.97
C LYS A 83 7.42 22.92 2.30
N LEU A 84 8.57 22.50 1.77
CA LEU A 84 9.11 21.15 2.00
C LEU A 84 9.99 21.11 3.26
N CYS A 85 9.37 21.21 4.44
CA CYS A 85 10.07 21.19 5.71
C CYS A 85 9.19 20.54 6.79
N THR A 86 9.62 19.37 7.25
CA THR A 86 8.80 18.48 8.08
C THR A 86 9.63 17.73 9.11
N ARG A 87 8.95 16.89 9.90
CA ARG A 87 9.61 15.92 10.81
C ARG A 87 10.62 15.01 10.11
N SER A 88 10.45 14.73 8.82
CA SER A 88 11.36 13.84 8.07
C SER A 88 12.62 14.52 7.54
N GLY A 89 12.67 15.86 7.53
CA GLY A 89 13.79 16.63 7.01
C GLY A 89 13.38 17.91 6.28
N ASN A 90 14.37 18.63 5.79
CA ASN A 90 14.24 19.83 4.97
C ASN A 90 14.18 19.50 3.46
N GLU A 91 14.10 20.54 2.63
CA GLU A 91 13.98 20.40 1.18
C GLU A 91 15.23 19.83 0.52
N ASP A 92 16.43 20.18 1.01
CA ASP A 92 17.69 19.68 0.46
C ASP A 92 17.80 18.17 0.70
N GLU A 93 17.47 17.71 1.92
CA GLU A 93 17.41 16.29 2.26
C GLU A 93 16.34 15.55 1.45
N PHE A 94 15.21 16.20 1.17
CA PHE A 94 14.17 15.64 0.30
C PHE A 94 14.67 15.47 -1.14
N ARG A 95 15.33 16.48 -1.71
CA ARG A 95 15.91 16.45 -3.06
C ARG A 95 17.03 15.41 -3.17
N ASP A 96 17.90 15.29 -2.15
CA ASP A 96 18.93 14.25 -2.07
C ASP A 96 18.30 12.84 -2.12
N MET A 97 17.27 12.61 -1.28
CA MET A 97 16.54 11.35 -1.26
C MET A 97 15.93 11.00 -2.62
N VAL A 98 15.20 11.94 -3.25
CA VAL A 98 14.58 11.70 -4.56
C VAL A 98 15.64 11.36 -5.60
N THR A 99 16.72 12.14 -5.65
CA THR A 99 17.83 11.95 -6.61
C THR A 99 18.46 10.58 -6.45
N ARG A 100 18.87 10.22 -5.24
CA ARG A 100 19.55 8.95 -4.94
C ARG A 100 18.66 7.74 -5.20
N CYS A 101 17.40 7.80 -4.76
CA CYS A 101 16.44 6.73 -4.99
C CYS A 101 16.16 6.53 -6.50
N ASN A 102 15.94 7.61 -7.25
CA ASN A 102 15.73 7.52 -8.70
C ASN A 102 16.95 6.95 -9.44
N ASN A 103 18.17 7.29 -9.02
CA ASN A 103 19.42 6.77 -9.61
C ASN A 103 19.56 5.24 -9.44
N VAL A 104 18.97 4.65 -8.40
CA VAL A 104 18.94 3.18 -8.20
C VAL A 104 17.62 2.54 -8.68
N GLY A 105 16.82 3.30 -9.44
CA GLY A 105 15.55 2.85 -10.04
C GLY A 105 14.43 2.59 -9.03
N VAL A 106 14.51 3.18 -7.84
CA VAL A 106 13.47 3.11 -6.80
C VAL A 106 12.77 4.47 -6.79
N HIS A 107 11.52 4.52 -7.24
CA HIS A 107 10.83 5.80 -7.42
C HIS A 107 10.13 6.29 -6.15
N ILE A 108 9.98 7.60 -5.99
CA ILE A 108 9.30 8.21 -4.84
C ILE A 108 7.86 8.57 -5.19
N TYR A 109 6.93 8.20 -4.32
CA TYR A 109 5.53 8.60 -4.38
C TYR A 109 5.18 9.40 -3.13
N VAL A 110 4.72 10.62 -3.33
CA VAL A 110 4.40 11.55 -2.23
C VAL A 110 3.00 11.26 -1.70
N ASP A 111 2.85 11.25 -0.38
CA ASP A 111 1.54 11.36 0.27
C ASP A 111 1.09 12.83 0.25
N ALA A 112 0.13 13.15 -0.61
CA ALA A 112 -0.34 14.50 -0.90
C ALA A 112 -1.65 14.77 -0.16
N VAL A 113 -1.58 15.64 0.85
CA VAL A 113 -2.74 16.09 1.65
C VAL A 113 -3.26 17.39 1.05
N ILE A 114 -4.25 17.26 0.17
CA ILE A 114 -4.76 18.37 -0.66
C ILE A 114 -6.26 18.64 -0.47
N ASN A 115 -6.95 17.85 0.36
CA ASN A 115 -8.36 18.06 0.70
C ASN A 115 -8.54 19.23 1.69
N HIS A 116 -7.66 19.32 2.68
CA HIS A 116 -7.85 20.17 3.85
C HIS A 116 -6.54 20.81 4.33
N MET A 117 -6.67 21.80 5.20
CA MET A 117 -5.58 22.33 6.03
C MET A 117 -5.71 21.77 7.47
N CYS A 118 -5.07 22.39 8.46
CA CYS A 118 -5.16 21.93 9.85
C CYS A 118 -6.58 22.03 10.45
N GLY A 119 -6.76 21.41 11.63
CA GLY A 119 -8.03 21.41 12.34
C GLY A 119 -8.47 22.81 12.78
N ASN A 120 -9.77 23.07 12.69
CA ASN A 120 -10.39 24.34 13.09
C ASN A 120 -10.20 24.70 14.58
N GLY A 121 -9.96 23.69 15.42
CA GLY A 121 -9.68 23.84 16.86
C GLY A 121 -8.21 24.07 17.22
N VAL A 122 -7.30 24.11 16.24
CA VAL A 122 -5.88 24.38 16.49
C VAL A 122 -5.67 25.86 16.80
N SER A 123 -4.89 26.16 17.84
CA SER A 123 -4.56 27.55 18.21
C SER A 123 -3.74 28.27 17.14
N PRO A 124 -3.99 29.57 16.89
CA PRO A 124 -3.18 30.36 15.97
C PRO A 124 -1.74 30.52 16.48
N GLY A 125 -0.79 30.69 15.55
CA GLY A 125 0.61 30.93 15.88
C GLY A 125 1.56 30.34 14.85
N THR A 126 2.77 30.03 15.29
CA THR A 126 3.87 29.49 14.47
C THR A 126 4.25 28.06 14.88
N SER A 127 3.32 27.33 15.51
CA SER A 127 3.53 25.93 15.90
C SER A 127 3.39 25.00 14.69
N SER A 128 4.33 25.15 13.75
CA SER A 128 4.39 24.49 12.46
C SER A 128 5.82 24.02 12.20
N THR A 129 6.00 23.00 11.36
CA THR A 129 7.31 22.37 11.17
C THR A 129 8.35 23.27 10.50
N CYS A 130 7.93 24.34 9.81
CA CYS A 130 8.81 25.32 9.18
C CYS A 130 8.66 26.73 9.77
N GLY A 131 7.94 26.88 10.89
CA GLY A 131 7.73 28.15 11.57
C GLY A 131 6.81 29.13 10.85
N SER A 132 6.08 28.71 9.81
CA SER A 132 5.07 29.56 9.18
C SER A 132 3.95 29.90 10.16
N PHE A 133 3.52 31.16 10.15
CA PHE A 133 2.31 31.58 10.85
C PHE A 133 1.06 31.01 10.19
N PHE A 134 0.06 30.69 11.00
CA PHE A 134 -1.29 30.33 10.58
C PHE A 134 -2.31 30.70 11.67
N ASN A 135 -3.56 30.93 11.26
CA ASN A 135 -4.69 31.16 12.15
C ASN A 135 -5.94 30.42 11.63
N PRO A 136 -6.24 29.22 12.18
CA PRO A 136 -7.39 28.42 11.75
C PRO A 136 -8.72 29.11 12.06
N GLY A 137 -8.78 29.90 13.13
CA GLY A 137 -9.98 30.64 13.53
C GLY A 137 -10.45 31.61 12.43
N SER A 138 -9.51 32.33 11.81
CA SER A 138 -9.78 33.25 10.70
C SER A 138 -9.53 32.66 9.30
N ARG A 139 -9.20 31.35 9.21
CA ARG A 139 -8.83 30.65 7.96
C ARG A 139 -7.67 31.33 7.24
N ASP A 140 -6.70 31.82 8.00
CA ASP A 140 -5.55 32.55 7.47
C ASP A 140 -4.31 31.66 7.43
N PHE A 141 -3.84 31.35 6.23
CA PHE A 141 -2.65 30.53 5.97
C PHE A 141 -1.71 31.29 5.02
N PRO A 142 -1.05 32.36 5.49
CA PRO A 142 -0.34 33.32 4.63
C PRO A 142 0.85 32.73 3.86
N SER A 143 1.37 31.57 4.27
CA SER A 143 2.45 30.89 3.53
C SER A 143 1.98 30.12 2.29
N VAL A 144 0.67 29.99 2.06
CA VAL A 144 0.07 29.51 0.79
C VAL A 144 -0.59 30.64 -0.02
N PRO A 145 -0.58 31.87 0.51
CA PRO A 145 -1.71 32.59 1.12
C PRO A 145 -3.14 32.06 0.82
N PHE A 146 -3.66 31.17 1.67
CA PHE A 146 -5.11 30.91 1.72
C PHE A 146 -5.81 31.79 2.75
N SER A 147 -7.04 32.17 2.44
CA SER A 147 -7.94 32.98 3.26
C SER A 147 -9.27 32.26 3.49
N ALA A 148 -10.17 32.84 4.28
CA ALA A 148 -11.53 32.32 4.46
C ALA A 148 -12.32 32.07 3.16
N TRP A 149 -11.98 32.75 2.06
CA TRP A 149 -12.62 32.54 0.77
C TRP A 149 -12.25 31.20 0.11
N ASP A 150 -11.21 30.54 0.60
CA ASP A 150 -10.61 29.36 -0.01
C ASP A 150 -11.04 28.05 0.67
N PHE A 151 -12.02 28.14 1.59
CA PHE A 151 -12.57 27.02 2.35
C PHE A 151 -14.09 26.89 2.17
N ASN A 152 -14.60 25.69 2.40
CA ASN A 152 -16.01 25.32 2.23
C ASN A 152 -16.93 25.69 3.40
N ASP A 153 -16.51 26.59 4.31
CA ASP A 153 -17.29 26.98 5.50
C ASP A 153 -18.72 27.43 5.14
N GLY A 154 -18.92 28.11 4.00
CA GLY A 154 -20.25 28.54 3.52
C GLY A 154 -21.02 27.53 2.65
N LYS A 155 -20.36 26.44 2.25
CA LYS A 155 -20.91 25.40 1.36
C LYS A 155 -21.51 24.25 2.17
N CYS A 156 -20.83 23.85 3.24
CA CYS A 156 -21.34 22.87 4.18
C CYS A 156 -22.68 23.34 4.81
N ARG A 157 -23.63 22.41 4.95
CA ARG A 157 -24.98 22.69 5.47
C ARG A 157 -25.26 22.09 6.84
N THR A 158 -24.27 21.45 7.47
CA THR A 158 -24.42 20.86 8.80
C THR A 158 -24.31 21.91 9.88
N ALA A 159 -24.92 21.65 11.03
CA ALA A 159 -24.89 22.58 12.16
C ALA A 159 -23.49 22.69 12.77
N SER A 160 -22.75 21.58 12.81
CA SER A 160 -21.36 21.57 13.32
C SER A 160 -20.34 22.10 12.31
N GLY A 161 -20.68 22.10 11.01
CA GLY A 161 -19.75 22.29 9.91
C GLY A 161 -18.87 21.06 9.61
N ASP A 162 -19.05 19.97 10.34
CA ASP A 162 -18.37 18.68 10.14
C ASP A 162 -19.28 17.68 9.39
N ILE A 163 -18.69 16.61 8.87
CA ILE A 163 -19.41 15.48 8.30
C ILE A 163 -20.16 14.72 9.41
N GLU A 164 -21.50 14.71 9.35
CA GLU A 164 -22.35 14.02 10.32
C GLU A 164 -23.01 12.76 9.74
N ASN A 165 -23.18 12.70 8.40
CA ASN A 165 -23.82 11.57 7.71
C ASN A 165 -23.08 11.16 6.42
N TYR A 166 -22.49 9.97 6.42
CA TYR A 166 -21.80 9.42 5.24
C TYR A 166 -22.74 8.98 4.10
N ASN A 167 -24.05 8.94 4.32
CA ASN A 167 -25.05 8.72 3.26
C ASN A 167 -25.41 10.00 2.48
N ASP A 168 -24.84 11.13 2.86
CA ASP A 168 -24.98 12.40 2.14
C ASP A 168 -23.65 12.74 1.47
N ALA A 169 -23.57 12.53 0.15
CA ALA A 169 -22.34 12.75 -0.61
C ALA A 169 -21.89 14.22 -0.62
N TYR A 170 -22.81 15.18 -0.44
CA TYR A 170 -22.47 16.60 -0.36
C TYR A 170 -21.79 16.91 0.96
N GLN A 171 -22.33 16.40 2.07
CA GLN A 171 -21.65 16.49 3.36
C GLN A 171 -20.24 15.91 3.29
N VAL A 172 -20.11 14.69 2.76
CA VAL A 172 -18.82 13.99 2.75
C VAL A 172 -17.74 14.75 1.97
N ARG A 173 -18.12 15.59 1.00
CA ARG A 173 -17.19 16.32 0.12
C ARG A 173 -17.08 17.82 0.33
N ASP A 174 -18.04 18.43 1.03
CA ASP A 174 -18.08 19.89 1.25
C ASP A 174 -18.04 20.27 2.74
N CYS A 175 -18.08 19.31 3.67
CA CYS A 175 -17.98 19.55 5.11
C CYS A 175 -16.65 19.04 5.67
N ARG A 176 -16.27 19.59 6.84
CA ARG A 176 -14.99 19.27 7.49
C ARG A 176 -14.93 17.81 7.92
N LEU A 177 -13.86 17.13 7.50
CA LEU A 177 -13.52 15.80 8.01
C LEU A 177 -12.92 15.96 9.42
N VAL A 178 -13.69 15.62 10.46
CA VAL A 178 -13.25 15.66 11.87
C VAL A 178 -12.60 17.00 12.30
N GLY A 179 -13.16 18.12 11.86
CA GLY A 179 -12.67 19.45 12.17
C GLY A 179 -11.64 20.02 11.21
N LEU A 180 -11.12 19.22 10.27
CA LEU A 180 -10.10 19.67 9.31
C LEU A 180 -10.69 20.71 8.35
N LEU A 181 -10.06 21.89 8.25
CA LEU A 181 -10.54 22.99 7.42
C LEU A 181 -10.53 22.59 5.93
N ASP A 182 -11.71 22.45 5.35
CA ASP A 182 -11.93 21.83 4.04
C ASP A 182 -11.76 22.85 2.90
N LEU A 183 -10.86 22.57 1.96
CA LEU A 183 -10.50 23.49 0.88
C LEU A 183 -11.58 23.52 -0.20
N ALA A 184 -11.90 24.71 -0.70
CA ALA A 184 -12.84 24.91 -1.81
C ALA A 184 -12.18 24.57 -3.16
N LEU A 185 -11.95 23.28 -3.41
CA LEU A 185 -11.27 22.77 -4.60
C LEU A 185 -12.00 23.04 -5.91
N GLU A 186 -13.24 23.52 -5.90
CA GLU A 186 -13.91 24.02 -7.10
C GLU A 186 -13.29 25.32 -7.64
N LYS A 187 -12.61 26.09 -6.77
CA LYS A 187 -12.02 27.38 -7.11
C LYS A 187 -10.69 27.19 -7.84
N ASP A 188 -10.55 27.86 -8.99
CA ASP A 188 -9.31 27.78 -9.77
C ASP A 188 -8.06 28.24 -9.01
N TYR A 189 -8.20 29.23 -8.12
CA TYR A 189 -7.10 29.67 -7.25
C TYR A 189 -6.57 28.53 -6.37
N VAL A 190 -7.46 27.81 -5.70
CA VAL A 190 -7.11 26.68 -4.83
C VAL A 190 -6.49 25.55 -5.65
N ARG A 191 -7.13 25.18 -6.78
CA ARG A 191 -6.59 24.17 -7.71
C ARG A 191 -5.20 24.52 -8.20
N SER A 192 -4.97 25.78 -8.55
CA SER A 192 -3.67 26.24 -9.06
C SER A 192 -2.60 26.23 -7.97
N LYS A 193 -2.93 26.56 -6.71
CA LYS A 193 -2.00 26.46 -5.57
C LYS A 193 -1.62 25.02 -5.25
N VAL A 194 -2.59 24.11 -5.30
CA VAL A 194 -2.33 22.67 -5.14
C VAL A 194 -1.48 22.14 -6.29
N ALA A 195 -1.81 22.49 -7.54
CA ALA A 195 -1.04 22.06 -8.71
C ALA A 195 0.39 22.63 -8.71
N GLU A 196 0.60 23.88 -8.27
CA GLU A 196 1.93 24.48 -8.09
C GLU A 196 2.80 23.64 -7.14
N TYR A 197 2.24 23.24 -5.99
CA TYR A 197 2.89 22.35 -5.04
C TYR A 197 3.26 20.99 -5.66
N MET A 198 2.31 20.35 -6.33
CA MET A 198 2.52 19.04 -6.94
C MET A 198 3.51 19.08 -8.12
N ASN A 199 3.45 20.13 -8.95
CA ASN A 199 4.39 20.33 -10.06
C ASN A 199 5.81 20.56 -9.56
N ARG A 200 6.00 21.33 -8.48
CA ARG A 200 7.31 21.47 -7.82
C ARG A 200 7.89 20.12 -7.39
N LEU A 201 7.07 19.21 -6.89
CA LEU A 201 7.49 17.86 -6.53
C LEU A 201 7.85 17.01 -7.76
N ILE A 202 7.07 17.13 -8.84
CA ILE A 202 7.37 16.49 -10.13
C ILE A 202 8.71 16.98 -10.68
N ASP A 203 8.98 18.29 -10.64
CA ASP A 203 10.26 18.88 -11.07
C ASP A 203 11.44 18.33 -10.28
N ILE A 204 11.27 18.08 -8.98
CA ILE A 204 12.30 17.43 -8.15
C ILE A 204 12.59 15.99 -8.59
N GLY A 205 11.62 15.31 -9.23
CA GLY A 205 11.75 13.94 -9.71
C GLY A 205 10.81 12.94 -9.02
N VAL A 206 9.78 13.40 -8.31
CA VAL A 206 8.74 12.52 -7.76
C VAL A 206 7.98 11.85 -8.91
N ALA A 207 7.68 10.55 -8.78
CA ALA A 207 7.07 9.74 -9.83
C ALA A 207 5.54 9.69 -9.77
N GLY A 208 4.94 10.13 -8.66
CA GLY A 208 3.50 10.08 -8.47
C GLY A 208 3.06 10.41 -7.05
N PHE A 209 1.75 10.26 -6.80
CA PHE A 209 1.09 10.73 -5.61
C PHE A 209 0.09 9.71 -5.07
N ARG A 210 0.18 9.45 -3.75
CA ARG A 210 -0.94 8.96 -2.95
C ARG A 210 -1.77 10.18 -2.58
N ILE A 211 -3.00 10.28 -3.06
CA ILE A 211 -3.86 11.43 -2.73
C ILE A 211 -4.68 11.07 -1.49
N ASP A 212 -4.38 11.75 -0.39
CA ASP A 212 -5.08 11.60 0.90
C ASP A 212 -6.55 11.97 0.80
N ALA A 213 -7.40 11.30 1.58
CA ALA A 213 -8.80 11.68 1.76
C ALA A 213 -9.57 11.91 0.43
N SER A 214 -9.24 11.19 -0.64
CA SER A 214 -9.84 11.41 -1.97
C SER A 214 -11.35 11.24 -1.99
N LYS A 215 -11.89 10.40 -1.10
CA LYS A 215 -13.34 10.26 -0.89
C LYS A 215 -14.05 11.60 -0.59
N HIS A 216 -13.33 12.51 0.08
CA HIS A 216 -13.81 13.81 0.54
C HIS A 216 -13.60 14.92 -0.49
N MET A 217 -13.10 14.60 -1.69
CA MET A 217 -12.98 15.55 -2.79
C MET A 217 -13.91 15.14 -3.92
N TRP A 218 -14.47 16.11 -4.65
CA TRP A 218 -15.23 15.78 -5.87
C TRP A 218 -14.29 15.21 -6.94
N PRO A 219 -14.66 14.10 -7.62
CA PRO A 219 -13.83 13.55 -8.70
C PRO A 219 -13.53 14.56 -9.80
N GLY A 220 -14.46 15.47 -10.10
CA GLY A 220 -14.26 16.55 -11.08
C GLY A 220 -13.26 17.61 -10.63
N ASP A 221 -13.26 17.98 -9.34
CA ASP A 221 -12.28 18.91 -8.78
C ASP A 221 -10.88 18.28 -8.76
N MET A 222 -10.81 17.00 -8.37
CA MET A 222 -9.58 16.21 -8.46
C MET A 222 -9.05 16.20 -9.89
N LYS A 223 -9.91 15.89 -10.86
CA LYS A 223 -9.54 15.91 -12.28
C LYS A 223 -8.98 17.27 -12.72
N ALA A 224 -9.62 18.36 -12.30
CA ALA A 224 -9.18 19.71 -12.64
C ALA A 224 -7.82 20.09 -12.03
N VAL A 225 -7.45 19.52 -10.88
CA VAL A 225 -6.08 19.63 -10.33
C VAL A 225 -5.11 18.78 -11.16
N LEU A 226 -5.47 17.52 -11.43
CA LEU A 226 -4.61 16.58 -12.16
C LEU A 226 -4.32 17.04 -13.60
N ASP A 227 -5.29 17.67 -14.28
CA ASP A 227 -5.13 18.21 -15.63
C ASP A 227 -4.15 19.41 -15.68
N LYS A 228 -3.81 20.03 -14.53
CA LYS A 228 -2.78 21.06 -14.40
C LYS A 228 -1.38 20.49 -14.12
N LEU A 229 -1.25 19.17 -13.96
CA LEU A 229 0.04 18.55 -13.69
C LEU A 229 0.87 18.38 -14.96
N GLN A 230 2.16 18.67 -14.83
CA GLN A 230 3.13 18.46 -15.90
C GLN A 230 3.56 16.99 -16.03
N PRO A 231 4.11 16.59 -17.19
CA PRO A 231 4.80 15.31 -17.32
C PRO A 231 5.97 15.18 -16.34
N LEU A 232 6.37 13.94 -16.05
CA LEU A 232 7.47 13.62 -15.16
C LEU A 232 8.83 14.12 -15.69
N ASN A 233 9.75 14.39 -14.77
CA ASN A 233 11.10 14.87 -15.08
C ASN A 233 11.86 13.91 -16.00
N THR A 234 12.29 14.39 -17.17
CA THR A 234 12.92 13.58 -18.22
C THR A 234 14.33 13.08 -17.88
N THR A 235 14.89 13.51 -16.75
CA THR A 235 16.17 12.98 -16.22
C THR A 235 16.07 11.49 -15.89
N TRP A 236 14.91 11.05 -15.35
CA TRP A 236 14.71 9.66 -14.90
C TRP A 236 13.55 8.95 -15.58
N PHE A 237 12.62 9.70 -16.18
CA PHE A 237 11.41 9.19 -16.81
C PHE A 237 11.42 9.48 -18.32
N PRO A 238 10.82 8.61 -19.14
CA PRO A 238 10.60 8.92 -20.56
C PRO A 238 9.83 10.21 -20.78
N GLU A 239 10.06 10.86 -21.92
CA GLU A 239 9.30 12.05 -22.32
C GLU A 239 7.79 11.74 -22.39
N GLY A 240 6.98 12.65 -21.83
CA GLY A 240 5.52 12.50 -21.81
C GLY A 240 4.98 11.54 -20.74
N SER A 241 5.83 10.93 -19.90
CA SER A 241 5.37 10.13 -18.75
C SER A 241 4.50 10.97 -17.81
N LYS A 242 3.34 10.43 -17.39
CA LYS A 242 2.46 11.07 -16.41
C LYS A 242 2.75 10.60 -14.99
N PRO A 243 2.52 11.44 -13.96
CA PRO A 243 2.62 11.00 -12.58
C PRO A 243 1.65 9.85 -12.29
N PHE A 244 2.11 8.86 -11.53
CA PHE A 244 1.28 7.77 -11.07
C PHE A 244 0.33 8.26 -9.97
N ILE A 245 -0.98 8.22 -10.20
CA ILE A 245 -1.97 8.66 -9.22
C ILE A 245 -2.67 7.46 -8.61
N TYR A 246 -2.70 7.41 -7.28
CA TYR A 246 -3.55 6.47 -6.55
C TYR A 246 -4.26 7.17 -5.39
N GLN A 247 -5.57 7.00 -5.34
CA GLN A 247 -6.49 7.81 -4.55
C GLN A 247 -6.94 7.01 -3.34
N GLU A 248 -6.88 7.63 -2.15
CA GLU A 248 -7.48 7.03 -0.97
C GLU A 248 -9.00 7.22 -0.99
N VAL A 249 -9.71 6.15 -1.30
CA VAL A 249 -11.16 6.08 -1.19
C VAL A 249 -11.52 4.87 -0.34
N ILE A 250 -11.97 5.12 0.88
CA ILE A 250 -12.49 4.07 1.75
C ILE A 250 -13.90 3.71 1.30
N ASP A 251 -14.02 2.62 0.55
CA ASP A 251 -15.29 2.05 0.06
C ASP A 251 -15.35 0.55 0.43
N LEU A 252 -16.11 0.24 1.49
CA LEU A 252 -16.43 -1.14 1.89
C LEU A 252 -17.80 -1.60 1.38
N GLY A 253 -18.49 -0.78 0.57
CA GLY A 253 -19.91 -0.94 0.23
C GLY A 253 -20.84 -0.21 1.21
N GLY A 254 -22.12 -0.08 0.85
CA GLY A 254 -23.17 0.50 1.71
C GLY A 254 -23.23 2.03 1.79
N GLU A 255 -22.29 2.76 1.17
CA GLU A 255 -22.27 4.23 1.10
C GLU A 255 -22.51 4.73 -0.33
N PRO A 256 -23.04 5.95 -0.54
CA PRO A 256 -23.35 6.47 -1.88
C PRO A 256 -22.10 6.74 -2.74
N ILE A 257 -21.00 7.19 -2.13
CA ILE A 257 -19.74 7.45 -2.83
C ILE A 257 -19.03 6.13 -3.12
N LYS A 258 -18.66 5.92 -4.39
CA LYS A 258 -18.04 4.66 -4.83
C LYS A 258 -16.60 4.88 -5.25
N SER A 259 -15.78 3.87 -5.06
CA SER A 259 -14.42 3.82 -5.61
C SER A 259 -14.38 3.99 -7.14
N SER A 260 -15.41 3.50 -7.84
CA SER A 260 -15.56 3.64 -9.30
C SER A 260 -15.67 5.08 -9.78
N ASP A 261 -16.12 6.01 -8.94
CA ASP A 261 -16.27 7.43 -9.29
C ASP A 261 -14.90 8.09 -9.56
N TYR A 262 -13.81 7.44 -9.16
CA TYR A 262 -12.44 7.97 -9.20
C TYR A 262 -11.55 7.26 -10.23
N PHE A 263 -12.07 6.30 -11.00
CA PHE A 263 -11.26 5.53 -11.97
C PHE A 263 -10.72 6.37 -13.12
N ASP A 264 -11.35 7.50 -13.43
CA ASP A 264 -10.88 8.39 -14.50
C ASP A 264 -9.69 9.26 -14.08
N ASN A 265 -9.35 9.27 -12.79
CA ASN A 265 -8.26 10.08 -12.23
C ASN A 265 -7.00 9.27 -11.93
N GLY A 266 -7.11 7.94 -11.86
CA GLY A 266 -5.99 7.06 -11.50
C GLY A 266 -6.45 5.77 -10.85
N ARG A 267 -5.53 5.11 -10.14
CA ARG A 267 -5.86 3.96 -9.31
C ARG A 267 -6.56 4.39 -8.02
N VAL A 268 -7.17 3.42 -7.33
CA VAL A 268 -7.88 3.62 -6.06
C VAL A 268 -7.45 2.54 -5.07
N THR A 269 -7.36 2.90 -3.79
CA THR A 269 -7.07 1.96 -2.70
C THR A 269 -8.21 0.96 -2.50
N GLU A 270 -7.94 -0.33 -2.68
CA GLU A 270 -8.95 -1.39 -2.49
C GLU A 270 -8.96 -1.88 -1.03
N PHE A 271 -9.64 -1.16 -0.15
CA PHE A 271 -9.71 -1.49 1.28
C PHE A 271 -10.40 -2.83 1.56
N LYS A 272 -11.26 -3.32 0.67
CA LYS A 272 -11.89 -4.64 0.84
C LYS A 272 -10.85 -5.76 0.79
N TYR A 273 -9.73 -5.57 0.06
CA TYR A 273 -8.66 -6.54 -0.06
C TYR A 273 -8.11 -6.97 1.31
N GLY A 274 -7.59 -6.01 2.08
CA GLY A 274 -7.00 -6.28 3.40
C GLY A 274 -8.03 -6.81 4.40
N ALA A 275 -9.23 -6.25 4.40
CA ALA A 275 -10.31 -6.67 5.29
C ALA A 275 -10.74 -8.13 5.03
N LYS A 276 -11.05 -8.48 3.78
CA LYS A 276 -11.47 -9.83 3.40
C LYS A 276 -10.35 -10.85 3.60
N LEU A 277 -9.11 -10.53 3.22
CA LEU A 277 -7.97 -11.43 3.41
C LEU A 277 -7.73 -11.69 4.90
N GLY A 278 -7.89 -10.66 5.74
CA GLY A 278 -7.85 -10.78 7.18
C GLY A 278 -8.91 -11.73 7.73
N THR A 279 -10.18 -11.60 7.30
CA THR A 279 -11.25 -12.53 7.72
C THR A 279 -10.96 -13.97 7.32
N VAL A 280 -10.44 -14.21 6.12
CA VAL A 280 -10.11 -15.54 5.62
C VAL A 280 -8.98 -16.18 6.42
N LEU A 281 -7.87 -15.47 6.62
CA LEU A 281 -6.71 -16.01 7.34
C LEU A 281 -6.95 -16.17 8.84
N ARG A 282 -7.84 -15.36 9.43
CA ARG A 282 -8.31 -15.55 10.81
C ARG A 282 -9.38 -16.65 10.93
N LYS A 283 -9.84 -17.24 9.83
CA LYS A 283 -10.92 -18.26 9.76
C LYS A 283 -12.23 -17.77 10.40
N TRP A 284 -12.51 -16.47 10.31
CA TRP A 284 -13.72 -15.87 10.87
C TRP A 284 -14.95 -16.23 10.05
N HIS A 285 -16.11 -16.32 10.69
CA HIS A 285 -17.40 -16.60 10.03
C HIS A 285 -17.40 -17.85 9.12
N GLY A 286 -16.52 -18.83 9.39
CA GLY A 286 -16.40 -20.05 8.59
C GLY A 286 -15.63 -19.87 7.26
N GLU A 287 -14.96 -18.74 7.06
CA GLU A 287 -14.10 -18.47 5.90
C GLU A 287 -12.93 -19.46 5.81
N LYS A 288 -12.51 -19.80 4.58
CA LYS A 288 -11.47 -20.79 4.29
C LYS A 288 -10.55 -20.30 3.18
N MET A 289 -9.26 -20.64 3.24
CA MET A 289 -8.31 -20.30 2.17
C MET A 289 -8.72 -20.87 0.80
N ALA A 290 -9.42 -22.01 0.77
CA ALA A 290 -9.97 -22.59 -0.46
C ALA A 290 -10.95 -21.64 -1.21
N TYR A 291 -11.54 -20.66 -0.53
CA TYR A 291 -12.40 -19.66 -1.17
C TYR A 291 -11.61 -18.61 -1.95
N LEU A 292 -10.29 -18.47 -1.70
CA LEU A 292 -9.41 -17.55 -2.43
C LEU A 292 -9.16 -17.98 -3.89
N ARG A 293 -9.75 -19.08 -4.36
CA ARG A 293 -9.60 -19.59 -5.73
C ARG A 293 -9.97 -18.58 -6.84
N ASN A 294 -10.88 -17.66 -6.55
CA ASN A 294 -11.33 -16.60 -7.45
C ASN A 294 -11.06 -15.20 -6.87
N TRP A 295 -10.03 -15.09 -6.02
CA TRP A 295 -9.62 -13.85 -5.35
C TRP A 295 -9.35 -12.71 -6.33
N GLY A 296 -9.71 -11.48 -5.94
CA GLY A 296 -9.68 -10.30 -6.81
C GLY A 296 -11.08 -9.86 -7.21
N GLU A 297 -11.29 -9.53 -8.49
CA GLU A 297 -12.57 -9.04 -9.03
C GLU A 297 -13.74 -9.99 -8.73
N GLY A 298 -13.51 -11.30 -8.70
CA GLY A 298 -14.51 -12.33 -8.35
C GLY A 298 -15.05 -12.25 -6.91
N TRP A 299 -14.40 -11.46 -6.05
CA TRP A 299 -14.84 -11.14 -4.69
C TRP A 299 -15.60 -9.80 -4.60
N GLY A 300 -15.94 -9.20 -5.74
CA GLY A 300 -16.58 -7.88 -5.80
C GLY A 300 -15.61 -6.73 -5.53
N PHE A 301 -14.33 -6.95 -5.79
CA PHE A 301 -13.31 -5.89 -5.80
C PHE A 301 -13.32 -5.16 -7.15
N MET A 302 -12.69 -3.98 -7.18
CA MET A 302 -12.53 -3.20 -8.40
C MET A 302 -11.64 -3.91 -9.44
N PRO A 303 -11.64 -3.46 -10.71
CA PRO A 303 -10.72 -3.97 -11.72
C PRO A 303 -9.26 -3.92 -11.26
N SER A 304 -8.51 -4.98 -11.53
CA SER A 304 -7.12 -5.15 -11.09
C SER A 304 -6.20 -4.00 -11.55
N ASP A 305 -6.44 -3.48 -12.75
CA ASP A 305 -5.71 -2.36 -13.33
C ASP A 305 -6.08 -0.99 -12.74
N ARG A 306 -7.13 -0.92 -11.91
CA ARG A 306 -7.51 0.25 -11.11
C ARG A 306 -7.17 0.10 -9.62
N ALA A 307 -6.83 -1.10 -9.15
CA ALA A 307 -6.58 -1.35 -7.74
C ALA A 307 -5.13 -1.04 -7.29
N LEU A 308 -5.00 -0.37 -6.15
CA LEU A 308 -3.83 -0.41 -5.27
C LEU A 308 -4.19 -1.23 -4.03
N VAL A 309 -3.46 -2.33 -3.80
CA VAL A 309 -3.77 -3.31 -2.75
C VAL A 309 -2.71 -3.34 -1.66
N PHE A 310 -3.14 -3.65 -0.45
CA PHE A 310 -2.30 -3.77 0.74
C PHE A 310 -3.01 -4.65 1.78
N VAL A 311 -2.24 -5.28 2.66
CA VAL A 311 -2.77 -6.05 3.80
C VAL A 311 -3.24 -5.10 4.91
N ASP A 312 -2.43 -4.10 5.23
CA ASP A 312 -2.72 -3.01 6.16
C ASP A 312 -2.14 -1.68 5.64
N ASN A 313 -2.62 -0.56 6.19
CA ASN A 313 -2.06 0.77 6.00
C ASN A 313 -1.76 1.41 7.36
N HIS A 314 -1.34 2.67 7.34
CA HIS A 314 -0.97 3.40 8.56
C HIS A 314 -2.18 3.67 9.49
N ASP A 315 -3.40 3.79 8.94
CA ASP A 315 -4.64 3.98 9.70
C ASP A 315 -5.14 2.68 10.34
N ASN A 316 -5.43 1.68 9.51
CA ASN A 316 -6.17 0.51 9.96
C ASN A 316 -5.35 -0.43 10.84
N GLN A 317 -4.02 -0.36 10.79
CA GLN A 317 -3.17 -1.03 11.78
C GLN A 317 -3.31 -0.46 13.20
N ARG A 318 -3.89 0.74 13.33
CA ARG A 318 -4.21 1.45 14.59
C ARG A 318 -5.72 1.47 14.90
N GLY A 319 -6.53 0.76 14.11
CA GLY A 319 -7.99 0.74 14.24
C GLY A 319 -8.68 1.99 13.69
N HIS A 320 -7.98 2.83 12.92
CA HIS A 320 -8.58 3.95 12.19
C HIS A 320 -9.02 3.49 10.79
N GLY A 321 -10.02 4.13 10.21
CA GLY A 321 -10.49 3.79 8.86
C GLY A 321 -11.17 2.41 8.76
N ALA A 322 -11.01 1.75 7.62
CA ALA A 322 -11.74 0.55 7.24
C ALA A 322 -11.11 -0.78 7.69
N GLY A 323 -11.96 -1.79 7.88
CA GLY A 323 -11.59 -3.18 8.13
C GLY A 323 -11.60 -3.61 9.60
N GLY A 324 -11.47 -2.66 10.53
CA GLY A 324 -11.58 -2.93 11.97
C GLY A 324 -10.64 -4.05 12.45
N SER A 325 -11.15 -4.95 13.30
CA SER A 325 -10.38 -6.04 13.90
C SER A 325 -9.93 -7.13 12.91
N SER A 326 -10.49 -7.16 11.70
CA SER A 326 -10.12 -8.17 10.69
C SER A 326 -8.70 -7.98 10.18
N ILE A 327 -8.22 -6.73 10.13
CA ILE A 327 -6.93 -6.36 9.54
C ILE A 327 -5.79 -7.10 10.23
N LEU A 328 -4.91 -7.68 9.41
CA LEU A 328 -3.68 -8.31 9.85
C LEU A 328 -2.59 -7.27 9.91
N THR A 329 -1.81 -7.27 10.98
CA THR A 329 -0.71 -6.31 11.16
C THR A 329 0.54 -7.04 11.64
N PHE A 330 1.67 -6.35 11.74
CA PHE A 330 2.88 -6.94 12.33
C PHE A 330 2.70 -7.43 13.78
N TRP A 331 1.63 -7.02 14.49
CA TRP A 331 1.27 -7.57 15.81
C TRP A 331 0.74 -9.01 15.72
N ASP A 332 0.16 -9.39 14.57
CA ASP A 332 -0.31 -10.75 14.23
C ASP A 332 0.72 -11.45 13.32
N ALA A 333 1.99 -11.41 13.70
CA ALA A 333 3.13 -11.63 12.79
C ALA A 333 3.06 -12.91 11.91
N ARG A 334 2.56 -14.04 12.43
CA ARG A 334 2.43 -15.29 11.63
C ARG A 334 1.41 -15.10 10.51
N LEU A 335 0.20 -14.69 10.83
CA LEU A 335 -0.88 -14.49 9.86
C LEU A 335 -0.56 -13.33 8.92
N TYR A 336 0.05 -12.25 9.42
CA TYR A 336 0.45 -11.12 8.60
C TYR A 336 1.45 -11.52 7.51
N LYS A 337 2.46 -12.33 7.83
CA LYS A 337 3.37 -12.90 6.82
C LYS A 337 2.64 -13.75 5.79
N MET A 338 1.62 -14.52 6.18
CA MET A 338 0.79 -15.26 5.23
C MET A 338 0.01 -14.34 4.30
N GLY A 339 -0.61 -13.30 4.84
CA GLY A 339 -1.36 -12.32 4.04
C GLY A 339 -0.47 -11.59 3.03
N VAL A 340 0.71 -11.15 3.46
CA VAL A 340 1.64 -10.47 2.56
C VAL A 340 2.21 -11.43 1.52
N ALA A 341 2.58 -12.66 1.89
CA ALA A 341 3.06 -13.66 0.93
C ALA A 341 2.01 -13.98 -0.13
N PHE A 342 0.74 -14.16 0.27
CA PHE A 342 -0.36 -14.37 -0.66
C PHE A 342 -0.55 -13.16 -1.59
N MET A 343 -0.54 -11.94 -1.04
CA MET A 343 -0.65 -10.71 -1.83
C MET A 343 0.46 -10.55 -2.88
N LEU A 344 1.70 -10.87 -2.53
CA LEU A 344 2.83 -10.76 -3.45
C LEU A 344 2.86 -11.86 -4.52
N ALA A 345 2.21 -13.01 -4.24
CA ALA A 345 2.13 -14.12 -5.19
C ALA A 345 0.92 -14.01 -6.15
N HIS A 346 -0.15 -13.34 -5.72
CA HIS A 346 -1.38 -13.21 -6.48
C HIS A 346 -1.30 -12.06 -7.50
N PRO A 347 -1.79 -12.21 -8.75
CA PRO A 347 -1.63 -11.21 -9.81
C PRO A 347 -2.58 -9.99 -9.70
N TYR A 348 -3.30 -9.83 -8.59
CA TYR A 348 -4.36 -8.83 -8.47
C TYR A 348 -3.83 -7.52 -7.90
N GLY A 349 -4.11 -6.41 -8.59
CA GLY A 349 -3.78 -5.05 -8.16
C GLY A 349 -2.29 -4.71 -8.25
N PHE A 350 -1.97 -3.45 -8.00
CA PHE A 350 -0.60 -3.02 -7.73
C PHE A 350 -0.34 -3.09 -6.23
N THR A 351 0.77 -3.69 -5.80
CA THR A 351 0.95 -4.07 -4.39
C THR A 351 1.76 -3.02 -3.62
N ARG A 352 1.26 -2.65 -2.43
CA ARG A 352 1.96 -1.81 -1.46
C ARG A 352 2.20 -2.59 -0.17
N VAL A 353 3.46 -2.69 0.24
CA VAL A 353 3.89 -3.28 1.51
C VAL A 353 3.99 -2.19 2.58
N MET A 354 3.44 -2.43 3.76
CA MET A 354 3.55 -1.51 4.89
C MET A 354 4.88 -1.72 5.64
N SER A 355 5.57 -0.63 5.99
CA SER A 355 6.70 -0.61 6.93
C SER A 355 6.38 0.31 8.10
N SER A 356 6.43 -0.23 9.31
CA SER A 356 5.90 0.43 10.51
C SER A 356 6.94 0.54 11.62
N PHE A 357 6.68 1.43 12.57
CA PHE A 357 7.32 1.46 13.88
C PHE A 357 6.44 0.75 14.93
N ARG A 358 7.02 0.32 16.05
CA ARG A 358 6.25 -0.18 17.20
C ARG A 358 5.76 1.01 18.03
N TRP A 359 4.59 0.85 18.65
CA TRP A 359 4.07 1.78 19.64
C TRP A 359 3.42 0.99 20.80
N PRO A 360 3.23 1.60 21.98
CA PRO A 360 2.39 1.03 23.03
C PRO A 360 0.95 0.90 22.52
N ARG A 361 0.60 -0.30 22.04
CA ARG A 361 -0.73 -0.58 21.48
C ARG A 361 -1.71 -0.87 22.61
N TYR A 362 -2.55 0.11 22.93
CA TYR A 362 -3.68 -0.06 23.86
C TYR A 362 -4.97 0.32 23.13
N PHE A 363 -5.98 -0.54 23.14
CA PHE A 363 -7.23 -0.28 22.46
C PHE A 363 -8.26 0.30 23.43
N VAL A 364 -8.80 1.48 23.09
CA VAL A 364 -9.95 2.10 23.72
C VAL A 364 -11.05 2.19 22.66
N ASN A 365 -12.19 1.54 22.88
CA ASN A 365 -13.32 1.52 21.95
C ASN A 365 -12.93 1.11 20.51
N GLY A 366 -12.07 0.10 20.36
CA GLY A 366 -11.63 -0.41 19.05
C GLY A 366 -10.57 0.43 18.33
N LYS A 367 -10.11 1.54 18.92
CA LYS A 367 -9.05 2.39 18.36
C LYS A 367 -7.85 2.46 19.31
N THR A 368 -6.64 2.63 18.79
CA THR A 368 -5.50 2.96 19.66
C THR A 368 -5.40 4.47 19.84
N PRO A 369 -5.28 5.00 21.08
CA PRO A 369 -5.04 6.41 21.31
C PRO A 369 -3.82 6.91 20.50
N PRO A 370 -3.75 8.22 20.19
CA PRO A 370 -2.61 8.82 19.50
C PRO A 370 -1.28 8.41 20.14
N ALA A 371 -0.52 7.56 19.48
CA ALA A 371 0.84 7.26 19.90
C ALA A 371 1.77 8.38 19.41
N ALA A 372 2.58 8.91 20.32
CA ALA A 372 3.71 9.75 19.96
C ALA A 372 4.63 9.00 19.00
N THR A 373 5.12 9.67 17.96
CA THR A 373 6.33 9.21 17.27
C THR A 373 7.48 9.51 18.22
N THR A 374 7.90 8.55 19.03
CA THR A 374 9.00 8.77 19.98
C THR A 374 10.27 9.19 19.22
N GLY A 375 10.68 10.46 19.41
CA GLY A 375 12.04 11.02 19.36
C GLY A 375 12.89 10.78 18.10
N SER A 376 13.50 11.85 17.58
CA SER A 376 14.69 11.85 16.70
C SER A 376 15.03 10.50 16.08
N VAL A 377 14.38 10.23 14.94
CA VAL A 377 14.65 9.07 14.09
C VAL A 377 16.15 9.07 13.82
N SER A 378 16.84 8.00 14.18
CA SER A 378 18.23 7.77 13.79
C SER A 378 18.37 6.28 13.51
N ILE A 379 18.68 5.91 12.27
CA ILE A 379 19.11 4.55 11.91
C ILE A 379 20.63 4.44 12.16
N ALA A 380 21.07 4.81 13.35
CA ALA A 380 22.41 4.46 13.82
C ALA A 380 22.29 3.16 14.63
N GLY A 381 22.28 2.04 13.90
CA GLY A 381 22.25 0.70 14.48
C GLY A 381 20.83 0.20 14.76
N VAL A 382 20.47 -0.87 14.06
CA VAL A 382 19.32 -1.73 14.41
C VAL A 382 19.59 -2.30 15.81
N LYS A 383 19.20 -1.57 16.86
CA LYS A 383 18.90 -2.17 18.14
C LYS A 383 17.50 -2.74 18.05
N SER A 384 17.40 -4.06 18.16
CA SER A 384 16.17 -4.82 18.27
C SER A 384 15.27 -4.23 19.37
N GLY A 385 14.20 -3.51 19.01
CA GLY A 385 13.23 -3.04 20.00
C GLY A 385 12.21 -2.01 19.52
N THR A 386 12.60 -1.04 18.68
CA THR A 386 11.74 0.14 18.38
C THR A 386 11.07 0.10 16.99
N TRP A 387 11.68 -0.53 16.00
CA TRP A 387 11.16 -0.62 14.63
C TRP A 387 10.71 -2.04 14.29
N SER A 388 9.57 -2.17 13.60
CA SER A 388 9.10 -3.42 13.02
C SER A 388 9.24 -3.30 11.51
N CYS A 389 10.48 -3.41 11.01
CA CYS A 389 10.80 -3.39 9.57
C CYS A 389 10.21 -4.63 8.91
N SER A 390 8.90 -4.67 8.72
CA SER A 390 8.15 -5.76 8.07
C SER A 390 8.76 -6.12 6.71
N VAL A 391 9.33 -5.13 6.03
CA VAL A 391 10.14 -5.21 4.82
C VAL A 391 11.32 -6.18 4.96
N MET A 392 12.11 -6.08 6.05
CA MET A 392 13.30 -6.92 6.26
C MET A 392 12.98 -8.39 6.52
N TRP A 393 11.83 -8.70 7.12
CA TRP A 393 11.41 -10.08 7.40
C TRP A 393 10.97 -10.85 6.14
N LEU A 394 10.53 -10.14 5.11
CA LEU A 394 9.94 -10.74 3.90
C LEU A 394 10.99 -11.02 2.82
N THR A 395 12.01 -10.17 2.68
CA THR A 395 12.96 -10.30 1.57
C THR A 395 14.10 -11.29 1.81
N VAL A 396 14.20 -11.85 3.03
CA VAL A 396 15.04 -13.03 3.25
C VAL A 396 14.40 -14.28 2.61
N ASN A 397 13.07 -14.29 2.38
CA ASN A 397 12.35 -15.46 1.84
C ASN A 397 11.62 -15.26 0.50
N PHE A 398 11.30 -14.02 0.10
CA PHE A 398 10.56 -13.72 -1.13
C PHE A 398 11.18 -12.54 -1.89
N SER A 399 11.84 -12.82 -3.01
CA SER A 399 12.17 -11.79 -4.01
C SER A 399 10.94 -11.51 -4.88
N PRO A 400 10.58 -10.25 -5.19
CA PRO A 400 9.52 -9.91 -6.13
C PRO A 400 9.70 -10.54 -7.53
N THR A 401 10.94 -10.86 -7.91
CA THR A 401 11.27 -11.51 -9.19
C THR A 401 11.14 -13.03 -9.19
N GLY A 402 10.94 -13.68 -8.03
CA GLY A 402 10.84 -15.14 -7.90
C GLY A 402 9.77 -15.64 -6.92
N GLY A 403 8.91 -14.73 -6.43
CA GLY A 403 8.04 -14.96 -5.28
C GLY A 403 6.89 -15.93 -5.50
N ILE A 404 6.44 -16.15 -6.74
CA ILE A 404 5.27 -17.00 -7.03
C ILE A 404 5.51 -18.44 -6.57
N MET A 405 6.61 -19.08 -6.98
CA MET A 405 6.87 -20.48 -6.62
C MET A 405 7.17 -20.68 -5.13
N ALA A 406 7.92 -19.76 -4.52
CA ALA A 406 8.27 -19.87 -3.11
C ALA A 406 7.03 -19.67 -2.21
N ALA A 407 6.17 -18.69 -2.54
CA ALA A 407 5.04 -18.31 -1.69
C ALA A 407 3.95 -19.38 -1.75
N THR A 408 3.68 -19.92 -2.95
CA THR A 408 2.77 -21.05 -3.12
C THR A 408 3.27 -22.28 -2.35
N LYS A 409 4.56 -22.61 -2.42
CA LYS A 409 5.13 -23.74 -1.66
C LYS A 409 5.03 -23.54 -0.14
N TRP A 410 5.37 -22.36 0.37
CA TRP A 410 5.30 -22.06 1.80
C TRP A 410 3.85 -22.03 2.33
N LEU A 411 2.90 -21.50 1.56
CA LEU A 411 1.47 -21.52 1.91
C LEU A 411 0.93 -22.96 1.98
N LEU A 412 1.31 -23.82 1.02
CA LEU A 412 0.95 -25.24 1.03
C LEU A 412 1.57 -26.00 2.22
N GLU A 413 2.81 -25.68 2.60
CA GLU A 413 3.48 -26.27 3.76
C GLU A 413 2.83 -25.85 5.09
N GLU A 414 2.38 -24.60 5.23
CA GLU A 414 1.66 -24.15 6.43
C GLU A 414 0.24 -24.72 6.51
N GLU A 415 -0.47 -24.85 5.39
CA GLU A 415 -1.78 -25.53 5.34
C GLU A 415 -1.65 -27.02 5.70
N ALA A 416 -0.59 -27.68 5.23
CA ALA A 416 -0.27 -29.05 5.61
C ALA A 416 -0.02 -29.18 7.13
N LYS A 417 0.71 -28.23 7.75
CA LYS A 417 0.93 -28.23 9.21
C LYS A 417 -0.35 -28.01 10.02
N ASP A 418 -1.22 -27.11 9.58
CA ASP A 418 -2.52 -26.86 10.22
C ASP A 418 -3.45 -28.09 10.11
N SER A 419 -3.39 -28.84 9.01
CA SER A 419 -4.14 -30.11 8.84
C SER A 419 -3.58 -31.27 9.68
N LEU A 420 -2.26 -31.30 9.92
CA LEU A 420 -1.60 -32.24 10.83
C LEU A 420 -1.95 -31.98 12.31
N SER A 421 -2.10 -30.72 12.74
CA SER A 421 -2.46 -30.41 14.13
C SER A 421 -3.90 -30.80 14.47
N LEU A 422 -4.82 -30.77 13.49
CA LEU A 422 -6.19 -31.24 13.66
C LEU A 422 -6.27 -32.76 13.82
N THR A 423 -5.34 -33.48 13.21
CA THR A 423 -5.30 -34.96 13.26
C THR A 423 -4.70 -35.48 14.57
N MET A 424 -3.84 -34.70 15.24
CA MET A 424 -3.32 -35.06 16.57
C MET A 424 -4.32 -34.85 17.72
N MET A 425 -5.44 -34.16 17.50
CA MET A 425 -6.49 -33.96 18.51
C MET A 425 -7.61 -35.01 18.49
N THR A 426 -7.69 -35.84 17.45
CA THR A 426 -8.62 -36.97 17.39
C THR A 426 -7.80 -38.25 17.30
N GLY A 427 -7.51 -38.86 18.45
CA GLY A 427 -6.65 -40.03 18.54
C GLY A 427 -7.25 -41.25 17.84
N HIS A 428 -6.92 -41.44 16.56
CA HIS A 428 -6.94 -42.74 15.88
C HIS A 428 -5.96 -42.74 14.70
N CYS A 429 -4.91 -43.56 14.80
CA CYS A 429 -3.95 -43.86 13.73
C CYS A 429 -4.57 -44.74 12.65
N LEU A 430 -4.50 -44.33 11.35
CA LEU A 430 -4.25 -45.12 10.11
C LEU A 430 -4.69 -44.35 8.82
N PRO A 431 -4.22 -44.71 7.61
CA PRO A 431 -3.34 -43.90 6.77
C PRO A 431 -4.08 -43.06 5.70
N ILE A 432 -3.80 -41.75 5.63
CA ILE A 432 -4.29 -40.89 4.53
C ILE A 432 -3.09 -40.45 3.69
N CYS A 433 -2.48 -41.40 2.98
CA CYS A 433 -1.46 -41.10 1.96
C CYS A 433 -2.07 -40.92 0.54
N LYS A 434 -3.41 -40.80 0.43
CA LYS A 434 -4.12 -40.71 -0.87
C LYS A 434 -4.78 -39.37 -1.20
N ARG A 435 -4.82 -38.39 -0.28
CA ARG A 435 -5.50 -37.10 -0.54
C ARG A 435 -4.59 -35.93 -0.93
N VAL A 436 -3.27 -36.07 -0.81
CA VAL A 436 -2.32 -35.00 -1.19
C VAL A 436 -2.11 -34.92 -2.71
N PHE A 437 -2.41 -35.98 -3.47
CA PHE A 437 -2.16 -36.02 -4.92
C PHE A 437 -3.27 -35.46 -5.82
N LEU A 438 -4.37 -34.95 -5.26
CA LEU A 438 -5.53 -34.49 -6.06
C LEU A 438 -5.67 -32.95 -6.18
N LEU A 439 -4.75 -32.17 -5.64
CA LEU A 439 -4.75 -30.69 -5.74
C LEU A 439 -3.66 -30.12 -6.67
N ALA A 440 -2.97 -30.97 -7.43
CA ALA A 440 -1.86 -30.57 -8.28
C ALA A 440 -2.17 -30.12 -9.74
N PRO A 441 -3.36 -30.23 -10.35
CA PRO A 441 -3.45 -29.93 -11.79
C PRO A 441 -3.78 -28.48 -12.18
N THR A 442 -3.82 -27.49 -11.27
CA THR A 442 -4.22 -26.12 -11.66
C THR A 442 -3.12 -25.05 -11.63
N VAL A 443 -1.89 -25.37 -11.20
CA VAL A 443 -0.75 -24.42 -11.21
C VAL A 443 0.44 -24.93 -12.06
N MET A 444 0.36 -26.15 -12.58
CA MET A 444 1.42 -26.83 -13.36
C MET A 444 1.02 -27.02 -14.83
N SER A 445 0.61 -25.95 -15.53
CA SER A 445 0.40 -26.01 -16.98
C SER A 445 1.37 -25.16 -17.80
N PHE A 446 2.32 -24.48 -17.16
CA PHE A 446 3.45 -23.86 -17.85
C PHE A 446 4.70 -23.99 -16.99
N LEU A 447 5.79 -24.45 -17.62
CA LEU A 447 7.19 -24.47 -17.16
C LEU A 447 7.75 -25.87 -16.84
N GLU A 448 8.67 -26.32 -17.70
CA GLU A 448 9.70 -27.32 -17.38
C GLU A 448 10.59 -26.77 -16.25
N ILE A 449 10.65 -27.46 -15.11
CA ILE A 449 11.46 -27.04 -13.96
C ILE A 449 12.68 -27.94 -13.81
N LYS A 450 13.88 -27.37 -13.98
CA LYS A 450 15.16 -27.94 -13.54
C LYS A 450 15.63 -27.25 -12.24
N SER A 451 15.28 -27.87 -11.10
CA SER A 451 15.77 -27.62 -9.72
C SER A 451 15.58 -26.22 -9.08
N VAL A 452 15.11 -26.20 -7.83
CA VAL A 452 15.08 -25.02 -6.94
C VAL A 452 15.55 -25.44 -5.54
N THR A 453 16.52 -24.73 -4.97
CA THR A 453 17.04 -24.91 -3.60
C THR A 453 16.37 -23.94 -2.62
N SER A 454 15.94 -24.44 -1.45
CA SER A 454 15.44 -23.62 -0.34
C SER A 454 16.57 -23.18 0.58
N VAL A 455 16.63 -21.90 0.96
CA VAL A 455 17.52 -21.42 2.01
C VAL A 455 16.69 -21.17 3.26
N GLN A 456 16.92 -21.97 4.29
CA GLN A 456 16.37 -21.76 5.63
C GLN A 456 17.55 -21.47 6.57
N GLU A 457 17.47 -20.41 7.35
CA GLU A 457 18.51 -19.98 8.29
C GLU A 457 18.53 -20.90 9.53
N SER A 458 19.61 -21.65 9.71
CA SER A 458 19.84 -22.48 10.90
C SER A 458 20.48 -21.66 12.03
N LYS A 459 19.83 -21.56 13.18
CA LYS A 459 20.47 -21.11 14.43
C LYS A 459 21.41 -22.20 14.96
N SER A 460 22.55 -21.77 15.49
CA SER A 460 23.64 -22.64 15.96
C SER A 460 23.22 -23.55 17.13
N THR A 461 23.54 -24.83 16.98
CA THR A 461 23.89 -25.73 18.08
C THR A 461 24.96 -26.69 17.59
N SER A 462 26.05 -26.77 18.37
CA SER A 462 27.21 -27.67 18.39
C SER A 462 27.32 -28.80 17.34
N LEU A 463 28.54 -28.92 16.79
CA LEU A 463 29.04 -30.01 15.95
C LEU A 463 28.50 -31.40 16.36
N LEU A 464 27.82 -32.04 15.40
CA LEU A 464 27.83 -33.50 15.24
C LEU A 464 27.66 -33.79 13.75
N THR A 465 28.71 -34.38 13.18
CA THR A 465 28.84 -34.78 11.79
C THR A 465 27.72 -35.77 11.45
N ALA A 466 26.76 -35.37 10.60
CA ALA A 466 25.74 -36.27 10.06
C ALA A 466 25.70 -36.17 8.53
N LYS A 467 25.93 -37.33 7.91
CA LYS A 467 26.01 -37.61 6.47
C LYS A 467 24.94 -36.90 5.64
N LEU A 468 25.35 -36.37 4.48
CA LEU A 468 24.46 -36.12 3.34
C LEU A 468 23.79 -37.44 2.93
N THR A 469 22.48 -37.54 3.10
CA THR A 469 21.65 -38.47 2.34
C THR A 469 20.91 -37.67 1.27
N SER A 470 21.32 -37.88 0.02
CA SER A 470 20.54 -37.48 -1.15
C SER A 470 19.20 -38.22 -1.13
N LEU A 471 18.08 -37.49 -1.07
CA LEU A 471 16.78 -38.08 -1.36
C LEU A 471 16.65 -38.21 -2.90
N SER A 472 16.99 -39.37 -3.43
CA SER A 472 16.59 -39.79 -4.78
C SER A 472 15.16 -40.32 -4.70
N VAL A 473 14.20 -39.60 -5.27
CA VAL A 473 12.84 -40.09 -5.45
C VAL A 473 12.80 -40.86 -6.77
N THR A 474 12.75 -42.19 -6.68
CA THR A 474 12.46 -43.08 -7.81
C THR A 474 10.96 -43.01 -8.12
N LEU A 475 10.61 -42.55 -9.33
CA LEU A 475 9.25 -42.65 -9.87
C LEU A 475 8.89 -44.13 -10.11
N PRO A 476 7.70 -44.62 -9.72
CA PRO A 476 7.23 -45.91 -10.19
C PRO A 476 6.89 -45.84 -11.68
N LYS A 477 7.43 -46.78 -12.47
CA LYS A 477 7.02 -47.01 -13.86
C LYS A 477 5.52 -47.35 -13.89
N ILE A 478 4.72 -46.50 -14.52
CA ILE A 478 3.35 -46.82 -14.91
C ILE A 478 3.43 -47.74 -16.14
N HIS A 479 3.03 -49.01 -15.96
CA HIS A 479 2.82 -49.93 -17.07
C HIS A 479 1.57 -49.49 -17.86
N LEU A 480 1.78 -49.02 -19.08
CA LEU A 480 0.75 -48.97 -20.12
C LEU A 480 0.45 -50.41 -20.58
N LEU A 481 -0.68 -50.95 -20.16
CA LEU A 481 -1.29 -52.12 -20.80
C LEU A 481 -2.05 -51.64 -22.05
N GLN A 482 -1.38 -51.66 -23.19
CA GLN A 482 -2.03 -51.75 -24.50
C GLN A 482 -2.32 -53.23 -24.76
N SER A 483 -3.55 -53.67 -24.48
CA SER A 483 -4.04 -54.96 -24.98
C SER A 483 -4.49 -54.78 -26.43
N MET A 484 -3.67 -55.24 -27.37
CA MET A 484 -4.08 -55.55 -28.73
C MET A 484 -5.02 -56.76 -28.70
N TRP A 485 -6.27 -56.59 -29.12
CA TRP A 485 -7.11 -57.67 -29.63
C TRP A 485 -7.45 -57.34 -31.08
N ASN A 486 -6.65 -57.89 -31.99
CA ASN A 486 -7.01 -58.10 -33.40
C ASN A 486 -7.44 -59.56 -33.52
N LEU A 487 -8.68 -59.84 -33.94
CA LEU A 487 -9.02 -60.87 -34.94
C LEU A 487 -10.55 -60.95 -35.15
N ASN A 488 -10.96 -60.43 -36.32
CA ASN A 488 -11.94 -60.94 -37.29
C ASN A 488 -13.29 -61.52 -36.81
N TYR A 489 -14.39 -61.02 -37.40
CA TYR A 489 -15.28 -61.67 -38.41
C TYR A 489 -16.39 -60.65 -38.76
N LYS A 490 -16.51 -60.19 -40.03
CA LYS A 490 -17.59 -60.53 -41.00
C LYS A 490 -18.99 -60.48 -40.36
N ILE A 491 -19.95 -59.63 -40.74
CA ILE A 491 -20.51 -59.26 -42.07
C ILE A 491 -21.03 -57.82 -41.97
#